data_AF-A0AAW4KKA9-F1
#
_entry.id   AF-A0AAW4KKA9-F1
#
_cell.length_a   1.000
_cell.length_b   1.000
_cell.length_c   1.000
_cell.angle_alpha   90.00
_cell.angle_beta   90.00
_cell.angle_gamma   90.00
#
_symmetry.space_group_name_H-M   'P 1'
#
loop_
_entity.id
_entity.type
_entity.pdbx_description
1 polymer ?
#
loop_
_entity_poly.entity_id
_entity_poly.type
_entity_poly.pdbx_seq_one_letter_code
_entity_poly.pdbx_strand_id
1 'polypeptide(L)'
;PDLDDSARDCRAQRDEPHLALGWALAARAWHISPGDALAAWLWSWLENQLAVLMKTLPLGQQAAQRLTSELLPLLQQAQQDAERINPNHSGSAAFGLSLACMAHERQYSRLFRS
;
A
#
# COMPACT_ATOMS: atom_id res chain seq x y z
N PRO A 1 11.29 16.33 13.29
CA PRO A 1 11.15 17.01 11.98
C PRO A 1 9.74 17.55 11.80
N ASP A 2 9.64 18.85 11.54
CA ASP A 2 8.37 19.53 11.41
C ASP A 2 7.89 19.51 9.96
N LEU A 3 6.56 19.42 9.79
CA LEU A 3 5.92 19.63 8.50
C LEU A 3 6.16 21.08 8.06
N ASP A 4 6.25 21.35 6.76
CA ASP A 4 6.17 22.72 6.27
C ASP A 4 4.73 23.24 6.25
N ASP A 5 4.55 24.54 6.01
CA ASP A 5 3.22 25.19 6.04
C ASP A 5 2.24 24.53 5.07
N SER A 6 2.67 24.24 3.84
CA SER A 6 1.79 23.62 2.84
C SER A 6 1.38 22.18 3.23
N ALA A 7 2.24 21.43 3.91
CA ALA A 7 1.94 20.09 4.40
C ALA A 7 0.99 20.13 5.61
N ARG A 8 1.12 21.15 6.48
CA ARG A 8 0.16 21.43 7.55
C ARG A 8 -1.22 21.77 6.98
N ASP A 9 -1.28 22.64 5.99
CA ASP A 9 -2.54 23.05 5.36
C ASP A 9 -3.23 21.87 4.67
N CYS A 10 -2.47 21.05 3.95
CA CYS A 10 -2.99 19.83 3.31
C CYS A 10 -3.59 18.86 4.34
N ARG A 11 -2.93 18.67 5.49
CA ARG A 11 -3.44 17.84 6.57
C ARG A 11 -4.69 18.45 7.22
N ALA A 12 -4.71 19.76 7.45
CA ALA A 12 -5.82 20.45 8.09
C ALA A 12 -7.10 20.43 7.24
N GLN A 13 -6.98 20.31 5.91
CA GLN A 13 -8.11 20.20 5.00
C GLN A 13 -8.78 18.81 4.97
N ARG A 14 -8.25 17.82 5.71
CA ARG A 14 -8.80 16.46 5.74
C ARG A 14 -9.06 15.98 7.16
N ASP A 15 -10.33 15.81 7.50
CA ASP A 15 -10.76 15.30 8.82
C ASP A 15 -10.30 13.85 9.06
N GLU A 16 -10.35 13.00 8.03
CA GLU A 16 -9.95 11.60 8.10
C GLU A 16 -8.82 11.30 7.10
N PRO A 17 -7.55 11.58 7.47
CA PRO A 17 -6.43 11.28 6.61
C PRO A 17 -6.22 9.76 6.51
N HIS A 18 -6.37 9.22 5.31
CA HIS A 18 -6.00 7.83 5.03
C HIS A 18 -4.49 7.62 5.19
N LEU A 19 -4.08 6.38 5.48
CA LEU A 19 -2.69 6.03 5.79
C LEU A 19 -1.69 6.49 4.72
N ALA A 20 -2.05 6.41 3.43
CA ALA A 20 -1.17 6.85 2.35
C ALA A 20 -0.85 8.36 2.40
N LEU A 21 -1.81 9.19 2.84
CA LEU A 21 -1.57 10.61 3.04
C LEU A 21 -0.63 10.86 4.22
N GLY A 22 -0.87 10.16 5.34
CA GLY A 22 0.00 10.22 6.51
C GLY A 22 1.44 9.84 6.17
N TRP A 23 1.63 8.78 5.39
CA TRP A 23 2.93 8.35 4.89
C TRP A 23 3.61 9.41 4.01
N ALA A 24 2.89 9.98 3.04
CA ALA A 24 3.44 11.01 2.16
C ALA A 24 3.87 12.27 2.94
N LEU A 25 3.09 12.68 3.93
CA LEU A 25 3.43 13.82 4.80
C LEU A 25 4.65 13.51 5.68
N ALA A 26 4.75 12.30 6.22
CA ALA A 26 5.91 11.87 7.02
C ALA A 26 7.18 11.79 6.16
N ALA A 27 7.10 11.19 4.97
CA ALA A 27 8.20 11.13 4.01
C ALA A 27 8.71 12.53 3.64
N ARG A 28 7.78 13.46 3.41
CA ARG A 28 8.11 14.86 3.17
C ARG A 28 8.80 15.52 4.36
N ALA A 29 8.30 15.33 5.58
CA ALA A 29 8.92 15.86 6.79
C ALA A 29 10.35 15.30 7.01
N TRP A 30 10.62 14.09 6.54
CA TRP A 30 11.93 13.44 6.60
C TRP A 30 12.81 13.68 5.37
N HIS A 31 12.35 14.51 4.43
CA HIS A 31 13.06 14.78 3.17
C HIS A 31 13.40 13.52 2.36
N ILE A 32 12.54 12.50 2.44
CA ILE A 32 12.64 11.29 1.62
C ILE A 32 12.11 11.62 0.23
N SER A 33 12.81 11.15 -0.82
CA SER A 33 12.37 11.39 -2.20
C SER A 33 11.00 10.73 -2.44
N PRO A 34 10.13 11.30 -3.29
CA PRO A 34 8.83 10.69 -3.59
C PRO A 34 8.94 9.26 -4.13
N GLY A 35 9.98 8.99 -4.95
CA GLY A 35 10.24 7.66 -5.49
C GLY A 35 10.61 6.65 -4.40
N ASP A 36 11.51 7.01 -3.49
CA ASP A 36 11.89 6.13 -2.37
C ASP A 36 10.72 5.89 -1.41
N ALA A 37 9.94 6.94 -1.13
CA ALA A 37 8.74 6.84 -0.29
C ALA A 37 7.69 5.93 -0.92
N LEU A 38 7.48 6.01 -2.24
CA LEU A 38 6.57 5.14 -2.97
C LEU A 38 7.06 3.69 -3.00
N ALA A 39 8.35 3.47 -3.28
CA ALA A 39 8.95 2.14 -3.27
C ALA A 39 8.80 1.46 -1.89
N ALA A 40 9.10 2.18 -0.81
CA ALA A 40 8.96 1.69 0.56
C ALA A 40 7.50 1.39 0.91
N TRP A 41 6.55 2.23 0.46
CA TRP A 41 5.11 1.98 0.64
C TRP A 41 4.67 0.68 -0.05
N LEU A 42 5.04 0.51 -1.33
CA LEU A 42 4.69 -0.68 -2.11
C LEU A 42 5.31 -1.95 -1.51
N TRP A 43 6.56 -1.86 -1.03
CA TRP A 43 7.22 -2.97 -0.35
C TRP A 43 6.51 -3.36 0.95
N SER A 44 6.16 -2.39 1.79
CA SER A 44 5.44 -2.64 3.04
C SER A 44 4.07 -3.28 2.79
N TRP A 45 3.37 -2.84 1.74
CA TRP A 45 2.13 -3.48 1.29
C TRP A 45 2.35 -4.93 0.89
N LEU A 46 3.35 -5.22 0.04
CA LEU A 46 3.67 -6.57 -0.41
C LEU A 46 4.04 -7.48 0.76
N GLU A 47 4.88 -7.00 1.68
CA GLU A 47 5.29 -7.74 2.87
C GLU A 47 4.09 -8.14 3.73
N ASN A 48 3.14 -7.22 3.94
CA ASN A 48 1.90 -7.53 4.65
C ASN A 48 1.07 -8.61 3.93
N GLN A 49 0.95 -8.52 2.60
CA GLN A 49 0.25 -9.55 1.82
C GLN A 49 0.92 -10.92 1.95
N LEU A 50 2.25 -10.99 1.90
CA LEU A 50 3.01 -12.22 2.09
C LEU A 50 2.84 -12.78 3.51
N ALA A 51 2.84 -11.92 4.53
CA ALA A 51 2.63 -12.32 5.93
C ALA A 51 1.24 -12.93 6.14
N VAL A 52 0.21 -12.38 5.49
CA VAL A 52 -1.14 -12.96 5.49
C VAL A 52 -1.13 -14.30 4.75
N LEU A 53 -0.58 -14.35 3.54
CA LEU A 53 -0.53 -15.57 2.73
C LEU A 53 0.15 -16.73 3.47
N MET A 54 1.30 -16.50 4.08
CA MET A 54 2.04 -17.50 4.86
C MET A 54 1.28 -18.02 6.09
N LYS A 55 0.36 -17.23 6.65
CA LYS A 55 -0.49 -17.65 7.76
C LYS A 55 -1.76 -18.37 7.28
N THR A 56 -2.27 -18.04 6.10
CA THR A 56 -3.47 -18.65 5.52
C THR A 56 -3.21 -19.94 4.75
N LEU A 57 -2.03 -20.06 4.13
CA LEU A 57 -1.62 -21.20 3.32
C LEU A 57 -0.45 -21.89 4.01
N PRO A 58 -0.31 -23.23 3.89
CA PRO A 58 0.84 -23.96 4.41
C PRO A 58 2.08 -23.75 3.53
N LEU A 59 2.51 -22.49 3.36
CA LEU A 59 3.68 -22.11 2.58
C LEU A 59 4.94 -22.18 3.45
N GLY A 60 5.93 -22.92 3.00
CA GLY A 60 7.27 -22.91 3.60
C GLY A 60 8.05 -21.63 3.23
N GLN A 61 9.06 -21.30 4.03
CA GLN A 61 9.93 -20.12 3.83
C GLN A 61 10.52 -20.02 2.41
N GLN A 62 10.95 -21.14 1.83
CA GLN A 62 11.50 -21.14 0.47
C GLN A 62 10.45 -20.77 -0.59
N ALA A 63 9.19 -21.21 -0.42
CA ALA A 63 8.12 -20.85 -1.33
C ALA A 63 7.78 -19.35 -1.23
N ALA A 64 7.78 -18.81 0.00
CA ALA A 64 7.58 -17.38 0.23
C ALA A 64 8.68 -16.53 -0.42
N GLN A 65 9.97 -16.90 -0.25
CA GLN A 65 11.09 -16.18 -0.87
C GLN A 65 11.04 -16.23 -2.41
N ARG A 66 10.67 -17.38 -2.99
CA ARG A 66 10.48 -17.48 -4.44
C ARG A 66 9.38 -16.56 -4.92
N LEU A 67 8.24 -16.55 -4.24
CA LEU A 67 7.12 -15.67 -4.56
C LEU A 67 7.53 -14.20 -4.46
N THR A 68 8.26 -13.80 -3.41
CA THR A 68 8.79 -12.43 -3.28
C THR A 68 9.66 -12.04 -4.47
N SER A 69 10.58 -12.91 -4.88
CA SER A 69 11.45 -12.67 -6.04
C SER A 69 10.67 -12.55 -7.35
N GLU A 70 9.61 -13.35 -7.53
CA GLU A 70 8.74 -13.31 -8.71
C GLU A 70 7.87 -12.04 -8.75
N LEU A 71 7.49 -11.50 -7.58
CA LEU A 71 6.65 -10.29 -7.46
C LEU A 71 7.45 -8.99 -7.54
N LEU A 72 8.76 -9.02 -7.28
CA LEU A 72 9.60 -7.81 -7.27
C LEU A 72 9.58 -7.03 -8.60
N PRO A 73 9.67 -7.67 -9.79
CA PRO A 73 9.55 -6.96 -11.07
C PRO A 73 8.18 -6.30 -11.26
N LEU A 74 7.10 -6.94 -10.80
CA LEU A 74 5.75 -6.37 -10.86
C LEU A 74 5.63 -5.16 -9.93
N LEU A 75 6.27 -5.20 -8.77
CA LEU A 75 6.32 -4.08 -7.84
C LEU A 75 7.03 -2.86 -8.46
N GLN A 76 8.14 -3.10 -9.15
CA GLN A 76 8.88 -2.06 -9.88
C GLN A 76 8.04 -1.46 -11.02
N GLN A 77 7.31 -2.30 -11.77
CA GLN A 77 6.39 -1.82 -12.79
C GLN A 77 5.27 -0.97 -12.18
N ALA A 78 4.67 -1.41 -11.09
CA ALA A 78 3.63 -0.67 -10.38
C ALA A 78 4.13 0.70 -9.87
N GLN A 79 5.38 0.78 -9.41
CA GLN A 79 6.00 2.05 -9.06
C GLN A 79 6.09 3.00 -10.26
N GLN A 80 6.62 2.52 -11.39
CA GLN A 80 6.75 3.33 -12.60
C GLN A 80 5.40 3.81 -13.13
N ASP A 81 4.38 2.95 -13.07
CA ASP A 81 3.03 3.30 -13.49
C ASP A 81 2.43 4.35 -12.57
N ALA A 82 2.57 4.19 -11.25
CA ALA A 82 2.10 5.16 -10.27
C ALA A 82 2.76 6.54 -10.41
N GLU A 83 4.06 6.60 -10.73
CA GLU A 83 4.78 7.86 -10.99
C GLU A 83 4.27 8.59 -12.25
N ARG A 84 3.67 7.87 -13.21
CA ARG A 84 3.13 8.43 -14.47
C ARG A 84 1.66 8.82 -14.37
N ILE A 85 0.94 8.35 -13.36
CA ILE A 85 -0.49 8.64 -13.20
C ILE A 85 -0.67 10.12 -12.84
N ASN A 86 -1.47 10.81 -13.65
CA ASN A 86 -1.89 12.17 -13.32
C ASN A 86 -2.89 12.12 -12.15
N PRO A 87 -2.61 12.76 -11.01
CA PRO A 87 -3.48 12.72 -9.84
C PRO A 87 -4.88 13.29 -10.09
N ASN A 88 -5.05 14.13 -11.11
CA ASN A 88 -6.35 14.69 -11.50
C ASN A 88 -7.24 13.69 -12.28
N HIS A 89 -6.69 12.57 -12.74
CA HIS A 89 -7.41 11.49 -13.42
C HIS A 89 -7.46 10.21 -12.57
N SER A 90 -7.33 10.35 -11.25
CA SER A 90 -7.36 9.23 -10.30
C SER A 90 -8.77 8.68 -10.15
N GLY A 91 -9.05 7.58 -10.82
CA GLY A 91 -10.23 6.75 -10.57
C GLY A 91 -9.87 5.30 -10.88
N SER A 92 -9.62 4.49 -9.85
CA SER A 92 -9.53 3.05 -10.03
C SER A 92 -10.85 2.41 -9.61
N ALA A 93 -11.39 1.56 -10.48
CA ALA A 93 -12.52 0.70 -10.13
C ALA A 93 -11.98 -0.71 -9.93
N ALA A 94 -11.43 -0.96 -8.74
CA ALA A 94 -10.91 -2.28 -8.36
C ALA A 94 -12.07 -3.24 -8.02
N PHE A 95 -12.98 -3.47 -8.97
CA PHE A 95 -14.21 -4.25 -8.76
C PHE A 95 -13.97 -5.63 -8.13
N GLY A 96 -12.91 -6.32 -8.56
CA GLY A 96 -12.52 -7.62 -8.00
C GLY A 96 -12.12 -7.54 -6.53
N LEU A 97 -11.41 -6.47 -6.13
CA LEU A 97 -11.06 -6.22 -4.74
C LEU A 97 -12.31 -5.91 -3.91
N SER A 98 -13.21 -5.07 -4.43
CA SER A 98 -14.48 -4.75 -3.77
C SER A 98 -15.32 -6.02 -3.52
N LEU A 99 -15.43 -6.90 -4.50
CA LEU A 99 -16.16 -8.16 -4.36
C LEU A 99 -15.50 -9.10 -3.34
N ALA A 100 -14.17 -9.19 -3.33
CA ALA A 100 -13.43 -9.98 -2.36
C ALA A 100 -13.59 -9.44 -0.92
N CYS A 101 -13.59 -8.12 -0.74
CA CYS A 101 -13.88 -7.49 0.56
C CYS A 101 -15.29 -7.83 1.05
N MET A 102 -16.31 -7.72 0.18
CA MET A 102 -17.68 -8.09 0.52
C MET A 102 -17.82 -9.59 0.87
N ALA A 103 -17.04 -10.46 0.23
CA ALA A 103 -16.99 -11.87 0.57
C ALA A 103 -16.31 -12.12 1.93
N HIS A 104 -15.24 -11.38 2.24
CA HIS A 104 -14.54 -11.45 3.54
C HIS A 104 -15.45 -11.08 4.72
N GLU A 105 -16.34 -10.09 4.55
CA GLU A 105 -17.32 -9.71 5.57
C GLU A 105 -18.25 -10.86 5.99
N ARG A 106 -18.53 -11.79 5.07
CA ARG A 106 -19.45 -12.92 5.28
C ARG A 106 -18.76 -14.19 5.76
N GLN A 107 -17.45 -14.18 6.00
CA GLN A 107 -16.74 -15.37 6.50
C GLN A 107 -17.12 -15.65 7.96
N TYR A 108 -17.57 -16.89 8.20
CA TYR A 108 -18.02 -17.36 9.53
C TYR A 108 -16.88 -17.41 10.56
N SER A 109 -15.66 -17.72 10.13
CA SER A 109 -14.45 -17.65 10.95
C SER A 109 -13.44 -16.73 10.27
N ARG A 110 -12.95 -15.71 10.99
CA ARG A 110 -12.03 -14.68 10.48
C ARG A 110 -10.76 -14.67 11.31
N LEU A 111 -9.64 -14.99 10.65
CA LEU A 111 -8.30 -14.94 11.25
C LEU A 111 -7.68 -13.53 11.16
N PHE A 112 -8.14 -12.72 10.21
CA PHE A 112 -7.67 -11.37 9.95
C PHE A 112 -8.81 -10.38 10.03
N ARG A 113 -8.48 -9.15 10.40
CA ARG A 113 -9.40 -8.02 10.45
C ARG A 113 -9.21 -7.26 9.13
N SER A 114 -9.94 -7.67 8.08
CA SER A 114 -10.39 -6.73 7.04
C SER A 114 -11.87 -6.46 7.21
#